data_AF-A0AAW2KP44-F1
#
_entry.id   AF-A0AAW2KP44-F1
#
_cell.length_a   1.000
_cell.length_b   1.000
_cell.length_c   1.000
_cell.angle_alpha   90.00
_cell.angle_beta   90.00
_cell.angle_gamma   90.00
#
_symmetry.space_group_name_H-M   'P 1'
#
loop_
_entity.id
_entity.type
_entity.pdbx_description
1 polymer ?
#
loop_
_entity_poly.entity_id
_entity_poly.type
_entity_poly.pdbx_seq_one_letter_code
_entity_poly.pdbx_strand_id
1 'polypeptide(L)'
;MYYVAANGLAEAFNKTLCNLLKKVVAKSKRDWHERIGEALWAYRTTVRTPTQATPYALVYGVEAVLPLEQRIPSLRIAIQEGLT
;
A
#
# COMPACT_ATOMS: atom_id res chain seq x y z
N MET A 1 -25.47 -1.16 16.38
CA MET A 1 -24.63 -1.44 17.57
C MET A 1 -23.27 -0.80 17.33
N TYR A 2 -22.88 0.23 18.09
CA TYR A 2 -21.63 0.98 17.88
C TYR A 2 -20.50 0.30 18.66
N TYR A 3 -19.44 -0.14 17.97
CA TYR A 3 -18.28 -0.79 18.59
C TYR A 3 -17.05 0.11 18.47
N VAL A 4 -16.74 0.80 19.57
CA VAL A 4 -15.75 1.89 19.64
C VAL A 4 -14.37 1.46 19.13
N ALA A 5 -13.89 0.26 19.50
CA ALA A 5 -12.53 -0.16 19.20
C ALA A 5 -12.30 -0.49 17.70
N ALA A 6 -13.20 -1.22 17.04
CA ALA A 6 -13.05 -1.49 15.60
C ALA A 6 -13.35 -0.23 14.78
N ASN A 7 -14.30 0.60 15.22
CA ASN A 7 -14.55 1.87 14.56
C ASN A 7 -13.33 2.79 14.63
N GLY A 8 -12.63 2.87 15.77
CA GLY A 8 -11.43 3.70 15.90
C GLY A 8 -10.31 3.28 14.93
N LEU A 9 -10.07 1.98 14.76
CA LEU A 9 -9.09 1.48 13.80
C LEU A 9 -9.50 1.77 12.34
N ALA A 10 -10.78 1.56 12.01
CA ALA A 10 -11.31 1.86 10.68
C ALA A 10 -11.24 3.37 10.37
N GLU A 11 -11.58 4.22 11.34
CA GLU A 11 -11.50 5.68 11.22
C GLU A 11 -10.06 6.16 11.01
N ALA A 12 -9.09 5.62 11.77
CA ALA A 12 -7.67 5.93 11.62
C ALA A 12 -7.14 5.51 10.23
N PHE A 13 -7.54 4.33 9.75
CA PHE A 13 -7.21 3.86 8.41
C PHE A 13 -7.81 4.78 7.34
N ASN A 14 -9.12 5.06 7.42
CA ASN A 14 -9.84 5.92 6.48
C ASN A 14 -9.22 7.31 6.40
N LYS A 15 -8.82 7.90 7.54
CA LYS A 15 -8.10 9.18 7.58
C LYS A 15 -6.80 9.13 6.78
N THR A 16 -6.03 8.05 6.94
CA THR A 16 -4.78 7.87 6.20
C THR A 16 -5.02 7.70 4.70
N LEU A 17 -6.00 6.88 4.32
CA LEU A 17 -6.35 6.65 2.92
C LEU A 17 -6.82 7.94 2.26
N CYS A 18 -7.68 8.72 2.91
CA CYS A 18 -8.13 10.02 2.41
C CYS A 18 -6.97 11.00 2.20
N ASN A 19 -5.99 11.03 3.11
CA ASN A 19 -4.81 11.90 2.97
C ASN A 19 -3.93 11.49 1.79
N LEU A 20 -3.78 10.20 1.54
CA LEU A 20 -3.02 9.69 0.41
C LEU A 20 -3.77 9.95 -0.91
N LEU A 21 -5.07 9.67 -0.93
CA LEU A 21 -5.92 9.91 -2.10
C LEU A 21 -5.90 11.38 -2.50
N LYS A 22 -5.97 12.32 -1.54
CA LYS A 22 -5.82 13.77 -1.80
C LYS A 22 -4.53 14.13 -2.55
N LYS A 23 -3.44 13.40 -2.31
CA LYS A 23 -2.16 13.62 -3.00
C LYS A 23 -2.18 13.06 -4.43
N VAL A 24 -2.84 11.92 -4.63
CA VAL A 24 -2.94 11.28 -5.96
C VAL A 24 -3.90 12.04 -6.87
N VAL A 25 -5.04 12.50 -6.35
CA VAL A 25 -6.09 13.21 -7.09
C VAL A 25 -5.85 14.74 -7.19
N ALA A 26 -4.60 15.18 -7.02
CA ALA A 26 -4.27 16.60 -6.88
C ALA A 26 -4.70 17.46 -8.09
N LYS A 27 -4.75 16.87 -9.29
CA LYS A 27 -5.15 17.56 -10.53
C LYS A 27 -6.67 17.60 -10.74
N SER A 28 -7.38 16.53 -10.43
CA SER A 28 -8.83 16.44 -10.55
C SER A 28 -9.37 15.65 -9.37
N LYS A 29 -10.25 16.22 -8.55
CA LYS A 29 -10.85 15.46 -7.43
C LYS A 29 -11.96 14.50 -7.88
N ARG A 30 -12.32 14.52 -9.17
CA ARG A 30 -13.44 13.75 -9.73
C ARG A 30 -13.04 12.32 -10.11
N ASP A 31 -11.74 12.07 -10.32
CA ASP A 31 -11.19 10.77 -10.74
C ASP A 31 -10.78 9.88 -9.54
N TRP A 32 -11.22 10.22 -8.33
CA TRP A 32 -10.78 9.54 -7.10
C TRP A 32 -11.04 8.03 -7.12
N HIS A 33 -12.12 7.61 -7.76
CA HIS A 33 -12.53 6.21 -7.87
C HIS A 33 -11.61 5.41 -8.82
N GLU A 34 -10.99 6.06 -9.80
CA GLU A 34 -9.96 5.46 -10.65
C GLU A 34 -8.61 5.42 -9.95
N ARG A 35 -8.32 6.44 -9.12
CA ARG A 35 -7.03 6.60 -8.42
C ARG A 35 -6.95 5.87 -7.08
N ILE A 36 -8.06 5.34 -6.56
CA ILE A 36 -8.09 4.67 -5.26
C ILE A 36 -7.18 3.44 -5.20
N GLY A 37 -7.03 2.73 -6.33
CA GLY A 37 -6.13 1.60 -6.43
C GLY A 37 -4.67 1.99 -6.20
N GLU A 38 -4.23 3.12 -6.74
CA GLU A 38 -2.87 3.64 -6.54
C GLU A 38 -2.63 4.08 -5.10
N ALA A 39 -3.61 4.74 -4.49
CA ALA A 39 -3.53 5.11 -3.07
C ALA A 39 -3.44 3.85 -2.18
N LEU A 40 -4.27 2.84 -2.43
CA LEU A 40 -4.20 1.58 -1.69
C LEU A 40 -2.88 0.84 -1.90
N TRP A 41 -2.35 0.85 -3.13
CA TRP A 41 -1.06 0.25 -3.43
C TRP A 41 0.06 0.93 -2.63
N ALA A 42 0.16 2.26 -2.72
CA ALA A 42 1.16 3.02 -1.97
C ALA A 42 1.04 2.82 -0.45
N TYR A 43 -0.18 2.73 0.09
CA TYR A 43 -0.38 2.36 1.50
C TYR A 43 0.21 0.99 1.84
N ARG A 44 -0.06 -0.01 1.00
CA ARG A 44 0.32 -1.41 1.26
C ARG A 44 1.81 -1.67 1.12
N THR A 45 2.51 -0.95 0.24
CA THR A 45 3.93 -1.18 -0.06
C THR A 45 4.88 -0.18 0.62
N THR A 46 4.38 0.73 1.45
CA THR A 46 5.21 1.69 2.19
C THR A 46 5.42 1.23 3.62
N VAL A 47 6.68 1.23 4.08
CA VAL A 47 7.03 0.89 5.47
C VAL A 47 6.35 1.85 6.43
N ARG A 48 5.72 1.32 7.48
CA ARG A 48 5.09 2.14 8.52
C ARG A 48 6.02 2.28 9.71
N THR A 49 6.24 3.52 10.15
CA THR A 49 7.12 3.83 11.30
C THR A 49 6.81 3.02 12.57
N PRO A 50 5.54 2.79 12.95
CA PRO A 50 5.24 2.03 14.17
C PRO A 50 5.59 0.54 14.09
N THR A 51 5.48 -0.07 12.90
CA THR A 51 5.68 -1.52 12.72
C THR A 51 7.02 -1.85 12.06
N GLN A 52 7.71 -0.87 11.50
CA GLN A 52 8.93 -1.04 10.69
C GLN A 52 8.77 -2.04 9.54
N ALA A 53 7.53 -2.30 9.12
CA ALA A 53 7.17 -3.24 8.05
C ALA A 53 6.12 -2.62 7.13
N THR A 54 6.01 -3.13 5.91
CA THR A 54 4.89 -2.76 5.03
C THR A 54 3.60 -3.47 5.46
N PRO A 55 2.41 -2.85 5.30
CA PRO A 55 1.15 -3.53 5.58
C PRO A 55 0.95 -4.80 4.75
N TYR A 56 1.53 -4.87 3.54
CA TYR A 56 1.52 -6.08 2.73
C TYR A 56 2.31 -7.22 3.41
N ALA A 57 3.52 -6.95 3.88
CA ALA A 57 4.34 -7.94 4.58
C ALA A 57 3.70 -8.44 5.88
N LEU A 58 2.97 -7.59 6.60
CA LEU A 58 2.23 -8.00 7.80
C LEU A 58 1.08 -8.98 7.50
N VAL A 59 0.51 -8.95 6.29
CA VAL A 59 -0.60 -9.83 5.90
C VAL A 59 -0.08 -11.13 5.28
N TYR A 60 0.94 -11.04 4.41
CA TYR A 60 1.40 -12.16 3.60
C TYR A 60 2.73 -12.76 4.05
N GLY A 61 3.41 -12.16 5.03
CA GLY A 61 4.71 -12.60 5.55
C GLY A 61 5.91 -12.25 4.65
N VAL A 62 5.67 -11.66 3.46
CA VAL A 62 6.71 -11.28 2.50
C VAL A 62 6.43 -9.90 1.90
N GLU A 63 7.47 -9.18 1.51
CA GLU A 63 7.33 -7.88 0.84
C GLU A 63 6.73 -8.02 -0.57
N ALA A 64 5.89 -7.06 -0.97
CA ALA A 64 5.35 -7.03 -2.33
C ALA A 64 6.48 -6.90 -3.36
N VAL A 65 6.35 -7.59 -4.50
CA VAL A 65 7.22 -7.36 -5.66
C VAL A 65 6.76 -6.08 -6.35
N LEU A 66 7.64 -5.08 -6.42
CA LEU A 66 7.31 -3.79 -7.02
C LEU A 66 7.44 -3.89 -8.55
N PRO A 67 6.61 -3.15 -9.31
CA PRO A 67 6.75 -3.08 -10.77
C PRO A 67 8.16 -2.66 -11.23
N LEU A 68 8.87 -1.87 -10.42
CA LEU A 68 10.25 -1.48 -10.69
C LEU A 68 11.21 -2.68 -10.66
N GLU A 69 11.03 -3.60 -9.72
CA GLU A 69 11.85 -4.80 -9.62
C GLU A 69 11.63 -5.73 -10.81
N GLN A 70 10.43 -5.73 -11.39
CA GLN A 70 10.15 -6.50 -12.61
C GLN A 70 10.83 -5.89 -13.83
N ARG A 71 10.89 -4.56 -13.92
CA ARG A 71 11.57 -3.85 -15.02
C ARG A 71 13.09 -3.90 -14.92
N ILE A 72 13.61 -3.85 -13.70
CA ILE A 72 15.03 -3.95 -13.39
C ILE A 72 15.15 -5.19 -12.51
N PRO A 73 15.45 -6.38 -13.08
CA PRO A 73 15.43 -7.64 -12.36
C PRO A 73 16.18 -7.53 -11.04
N SER A 74 15.44 -7.44 -9.94
CA SER A 74 16.05 -7.43 -8.61
C SER A 74 16.57 -8.84 -8.31
N LEU A 75 17.56 -8.95 -7.42
CA LEU A 75 18.11 -10.25 -7.01
C LEU A 75 17.02 -11.23 -6.58
N ARG A 76 15.95 -10.72 -5.94
CA ARG A 76 14.79 -11.51 -5.53
C ARG A 76 14.03 -12.11 -6.72
N ILE A 77 13.78 -11.31 -7.76
CA ILE A 77 13.12 -11.81 -8.98
C ILE A 77 14.05 -12.76 -9.74
N ALA A 78 15.34 -12.43 -9.85
CA ALA A 78 16.31 -13.28 -10.54
C ALA A 78 16.39 -14.70 -9.92
N ILE A 79 16.41 -14.79 -8.59
CA ILE A 79 16.37 -16.06 -7.86
C ILE A 79 15.04 -16.80 -8.11
N GLN A 80 13.91 -16.09 -8.11
CA GLN A 80 12.61 -16.71 -8.30
C GLN A 80 12.38 -17.23 -9.74
N GLU A 81 12.95 -16.55 -10.73
CA GLU A 81 12.89 -16.93 -12.16
C GLU A 81 13.98 -17.96 -12.55
N GLY A 82 14.85 -18.36 -11.63
CA GLY A 82 15.94 -19.32 -11.90
C GLY A 82 17.02 -18.78 -12.85
N LEU A 83 17.22 -17.45 -12.86
CA LEU A 83 18.19 -16.75 -13.71
C LEU A 83 19.61 -16.69 -13.09
N THR A 84 19.80 -17.37 -11.96
CA THR A 84 21.05 -17.54 -11.20
C THR A 84 21.17 -18.99 -10.78
#